data_AF-A0AA97IKC4-F1
#
_entry.id   AF-A0AA97IKC4-F1
#
_cell.length_a   1.000
_cell.length_b   1.000
_cell.length_c   1.000
_cell.angle_alpha   90.00
_cell.angle_beta   90.00
_cell.angle_gamma   90.00
#
_symmetry.space_group_name_H-M   'P 1'
#
loop_
_entity.id
_entity.type
_entity.pdbx_description
1 polymer ?
#
loop_
_entity_poly.entity_id
_entity_poly.type
_entity_poly.pdbx_seq_one_letter_code
_entity_poly.pdbx_strand_id
1 'polypeptide(L)' 'MSKTAKRLTKEQWQNLISEQRSGSMNQSEFCRFKGLCLATFYNWKSKLNTPETTPQWVELPVAGQPAPQ' A
#
# COMPACT_ATOMS: atom_id res chain seq x y z
N MET A 1 -21.86 12.96 14.60
CA MET A 1 -20.85 12.30 15.44
C MET A 1 -19.53 12.24 14.68
N SER A 2 -18.69 13.24 14.85
CA SER A 2 -17.40 13.34 14.16
C SER A 2 -16.41 12.40 14.84
N LYS A 3 -16.35 11.15 14.38
CA LYS A 3 -15.38 10.16 14.86
C LYS A 3 -14.00 10.63 14.40
N THR A 4 -13.35 11.40 15.25
CA THR A 4 -11.99 11.93 15.08
C THR A 4 -11.11 10.79 14.59
N ALA A 5 -10.67 10.89 13.34
CA ALA A 5 -9.75 9.93 12.75
C ALA A 5 -8.44 10.02 13.54
N LYS A 6 -8.32 9.19 14.60
CA LYS A 6 -7.08 8.98 15.31
C LYS A 6 -6.03 8.73 14.24
N ARG A 7 -4.98 9.55 14.21
CA ARG A 7 -3.84 9.36 13.31
C ARG A 7 -3.15 8.07 13.71
N LEU A 8 -3.62 6.95 13.15
CA LEU A 8 -3.01 5.65 13.30
C LEU A 8 -1.63 5.68 12.65
N THR A 9 -0.62 5.23 13.38
CA THR A 9 0.76 5.14 12.90
C THR A 9 0.92 3.99 11.91
N LYS A 10 2.04 3.98 11.15
CA LYS A 10 2.38 2.93 10.19
C LYS A 10 2.32 1.53 10.83
N GLU A 11 2.86 1.38 12.03
CA GLU A 11 2.86 0.13 12.79
C GLU A 11 1.44 -0.31 13.17
N GLN A 12 0.58 0.63 13.56
CA GLN A 12 -0.83 0.30 13.86
C GLN A 12 -1.57 -0.19 12.61
N TRP A 13 -1.34 0.44 11.45
CA TRP A 13 -1.90 -0.04 10.19
C TRP A 13 -1.36 -1.42 9.80
N GLN A 14 -0.07 -1.67 10.03
CA GLN A 14 0.53 -2.98 9.78
C GLN A 14 -0.11 -4.06 10.65
N ASN A 15 -0.28 -3.81 11.95
CA ASN A 15 -0.99 -4.73 12.86
C ASN A 15 -2.43 -4.96 12.43
N LEU A 16 -3.17 -3.91 12.05
CA LEU A 16 -4.55 -4.04 11.57
C LEU A 16 -4.65 -4.88 10.29
N ILE A 17 -3.71 -4.71 9.36
CA ILE A 17 -3.68 -5.48 8.10
C ILE A 17 -3.30 -6.93 8.37
N SER A 18 -2.34 -7.19 9.28
CA SER A 18 -1.99 -8.55 9.69
C SER A 18 -3.14 -9.24 10.41
N GLU A 19 -3.85 -8.53 11.30
CA GLU A 19 -5.04 -9.04 11.99
C GLU A 19 -6.16 -9.37 10.99
N GLN A 20 -6.40 -8.48 10.01
CA GLN A 20 -7.36 -8.75 8.93
C GLN A 20 -6.93 -9.96 8.09
N ARG A 21 -5.63 -10.12 7.79
CA ARG A 21 -5.09 -11.25 7.00
C ARG A 21 -5.17 -12.58 7.76
N SER A 22 -5.01 -12.54 9.07
CA SER A 22 -5.15 -13.73 9.93
C SER A 22 -6.62 -14.13 10.14
N GLY A 23 -7.55 -13.19 9.97
CA GLY A 23 -8.98 -13.45 10.04
C GLY A 23 -9.58 -13.84 8.69
N SER A 24 -10.67 -14.59 8.70
CA SER A 24 -11.47 -14.90 7.50
C SER A 24 -12.43 -13.77 7.11
N MET A 25 -12.33 -12.60 7.74
CA MET A 25 -13.27 -11.50 7.56
C MET A 25 -12.85 -10.60 6.40
N ASN A 26 -13.84 -10.18 5.61
CA ASN A 26 -13.59 -9.31 4.47
C ASN A 26 -13.06 -7.93 4.92
N GLN A 27 -12.21 -7.33 4.09
CA GLN A 27 -11.61 -6.01 4.34
C GLN A 27 -12.69 -4.94 4.63
N SER A 28 -13.81 -4.99 3.93
CA SER A 28 -14.95 -4.08 4.11
C SER A 28 -15.63 -4.24 5.46
N GLU A 29 -15.84 -5.48 5.89
CA GLU A 29 -16.43 -5.79 7.19
C GLU A 29 -15.47 -5.41 8.31
N PHE A 30 -14.19 -5.72 8.16
CA PHE A 30 -13.14 -5.34 9.13
C PHE A 30 -13.04 -3.83 9.29
N CYS A 31 -13.06 -3.08 8.19
CA CYS A 31 -13.09 -1.63 8.24
C CYS A 31 -14.35 -1.12 8.95
N ARG A 32 -15.53 -1.68 8.66
CA ARG A 32 -16.78 -1.29 9.32
C ARG A 32 -16.76 -1.59 10.82
N PHE A 33 -16.24 -2.76 11.21
CA PHE A 33 -16.14 -3.21 12.60
C PHE A 33 -15.19 -2.33 13.43
N LYS A 34 -13.99 -2.05 12.90
CA LYS A 34 -13.01 -1.16 13.55
C LYS A 34 -13.37 0.32 13.39
N GLY A 35 -14.31 0.65 12.51
CA GLY A 35 -14.70 2.02 12.17
C GLY A 35 -13.63 2.78 11.38
N LEU A 36 -12.92 2.07 10.51
CA LEU A 36 -11.91 2.59 9.60
C LEU A 36 -12.52 2.93 8.25
N CYS A 37 -11.93 3.90 7.55
CA CYS A 37 -12.26 4.15 6.16
C CYS A 37 -11.58 3.14 5.24
N LEU A 38 -12.37 2.52 4.36
CA LEU A 38 -11.90 1.55 3.37
C LEU A 38 -10.83 2.16 2.46
N ALA A 39 -11.02 3.40 2.01
CA ALA A 39 -10.07 4.12 1.17
C ALA A 39 -8.71 4.30 1.85
N THR A 40 -8.71 4.64 3.15
CA THR A 40 -7.50 4.76 3.94
C THR A 40 -6.81 3.40 4.11
N PHE A 41 -7.58 2.33 4.34
CA PHE A 41 -7.06 0.97 4.45
C PHE A 41 -6.35 0.53 3.17
N TYR A 42 -6.95 0.73 1.99
CA TYR A 42 -6.31 0.41 0.72
C TYR A 42 -5.03 1.22 0.48
N ASN A 43 -5.04 2.52 0.81
CA ASN A 43 -3.85 3.37 0.68
C ASN A 43 -2.68 2.88 1.54
N TRP A 44 -2.95 2.53 2.80
CA TRP A 44 -1.95 1.96 3.70
C TRP A 44 -1.49 0.58 3.28
N LYS A 45 -2.39 -0.27 2.78
CA LYS A 45 -2.04 -1.58 2.24
C LYS A 45 -1.07 -1.45 1.07
N SER A 46 -1.31 -0.52 0.14
CA SER A 46 -0.37 -0.23 -0.94
C SER A 46 0.96 0.29 -0.39
N LYS A 47 0.94 1.29 0.51
CA LYS A 47 2.15 1.85 1.13
C LYS A 47 3.00 0.83 1.90
N LEU A 48 2.37 -0.21 2.46
CA LEU A 48 3.05 -1.27 3.21
C LEU A 48 3.50 -2.43 2.32
N ASN A 49 2.84 -2.66 1.18
CA ASN A 49 3.24 -3.69 0.21
C ASN A 49 4.25 -3.19 -0.81
N THR A 50 4.29 -1.89 -1.10
CA THR A 50 5.35 -1.31 -1.90
C THR A 50 6.55 -1.13 -0.97
N PRO A 51 7.58 -2.00 -1.00
CA PRO A 51 8.86 -1.60 -0.45
C PRO A 51 9.22 -0.34 -1.20
N GLU A 52 9.55 0.72 -0.46
CA GLU A 52 9.90 2.04 -0.96
C GLU A 52 10.78 1.88 -2.19
N THR A 53 10.15 1.85 -3.37
CA THR A 53 10.84 1.57 -4.61
C THR A 53 11.40 2.93 -4.93
N THR A 54 12.57 3.18 -4.37
CA THR A 54 13.53 4.10 -4.94
C THR A 54 13.39 3.95 -6.45
N PRO A 55 13.10 5.04 -7.19
CA PRO A 55 13.02 4.95 -8.63
C PRO A 55 14.37 4.40 -9.10
N GLN A 56 14.36 3.11 -9.46
CA GLN A 56 15.41 2.46 -10.20
C GLN A 56 15.34 3.12 -11.57
N TRP A 57 15.96 4.29 -11.67
CA TRP A 57 16.37 4.87 -12.93
C TRP A 57 17.20 3.78 -13.63
N VAL A 58 16.57 3.10 -14.58
CA VAL A 58 17.24 2.16 -15.47
C VAL A 58 17.75 2.98 -16.63
N GLU A 59 19.07 3.22 -16.67
CA GLU A 59 19.73 3.69 -17.88
C GLU A 59 19.58 2.61 -18.95
N LEU A 60 18.84 2.92 -20.00
CA LEU A 60 18.73 2.08 -21.20
C LEU A 60 20.05 2.19 -21.98
N PRO A 61 20.75 1.08 -22.31
CA PRO A 61 21.86 1.14 -23.25
C PRO A 61 21.31 1.52 -24.62
N VAL A 62 21.79 2.64 -25.16
CA VAL A 62 21.50 3.07 -26.54
C VAL A 62 22.16 2.11 -27.53
N ALA A 63 21.50 1.00 -27.85
CA ALA A 63 21.92 0.12 -28.93
C ALA A 63 21.32 0.63 -30.25
N GLY A 64 22.06 1.51 -30.92
CA GLY A 64 21.61 2.06 -32.20
C GLY A 64 22.69 2.83 -32.94
N GLN A 65 23.62 2.14 -33.58
CA GLN A 65 24.06 2.60 -34.89
C GLN A 65 24.31 1.41 -35.83
N PRO A 66 23.41 1.17 -36.81
CA PRO A 66 23.65 0.21 -37.88
C PRO A 66 24.70 0.73 -38.86
N ALA A 67 25.56 -0.18 -39.31
CA ALA A 67 26.57 0.06 -40.35
C ALA A 67 25.90 0.36 -41.71
N PRO A 68 26.35 1.40 -42.45
CA PRO A 68 26.03 1.53 -43.86
C PRO A 68 27.13 0.93 -44.75
N GLN A 69 26.73 -0.14 -45.46
CA GLN A 69 27.11 -0.65 -46.80
C GLN A 69 28.59 -0.72 -47.19
#